data_AF-A0A5C6Q576-F1
#
_entry.id   AF-A0A5C6Q576-F1
#
_cell.length_a   1.000
_cell.length_b   1.000
_cell.length_c   1.000
_cell.angle_alpha   90.00
_cell.angle_beta   90.00
_cell.angle_gamma   90.00
#
_symmetry.space_group_name_H-M   'P 1'
#
loop_
_entity.id
_entity.type
_entity.pdbx_description
1 polymer ?
#
loop_
_entity_poly.entity_id
_entity_poly.type
_entity_poly.pdbx_seq_one_letter_code
_entity_poly.pdbx_strand_id
1 'polypeptide(L)'
;MLGSDLNNQSLYASGYITMGARTTVGGNIQSATAITLAANAIVGGSVEAGTAVTLGAAAGVNGSIQAGSTATLGAAAAVKGSIKANTTATLGASVKIDGELSAGTTVTIGATVAVGGNVLAGSTVTVGASSLFGSNVDAGTTTTIGAGVGIVGKLTANSLKVVALTPIITNQEALITSVQQDIKDLGTGTELVSTTFGTNDETLEAGIYSTVNYLTIAIGKTLTLDGKGMDGSWIFNIANYLTFSANAKVILK
;
A
#
# COMPACT_ATOMS: atom_id res chain seq x y z
N MET A 1 6.82 1.55 -5.18
CA MET A 1 5.63 2.41 -5.38
C MET A 1 4.44 1.49 -5.45
N LEU A 2 3.51 1.66 -4.51
CA LEU A 2 2.26 0.90 -4.46
C LEU A 2 1.47 1.07 -5.76
N GLY A 3 0.80 0.01 -6.22
CA GLY A 3 -0.04 0.10 -7.41
C GLY A 3 -1.15 1.11 -7.17
N SER A 4 -1.24 2.16 -8.01
CA SER A 4 -2.17 3.29 -7.86
C SER A 4 -3.62 2.84 -7.67
N ASP A 5 -3.98 1.76 -8.33
CA ASP A 5 -5.35 1.28 -8.47
C ASP A 5 -5.86 0.60 -7.18
N LEU A 6 -4.97 0.34 -6.21
CA LEU A 6 -5.29 -0.30 -4.93
C LEU A 6 -4.82 0.53 -3.72
N ASN A 7 -4.44 1.79 -3.91
CA ASN A 7 -4.05 2.67 -2.82
C ASN A 7 -5.18 2.89 -1.80
N ASN A 8 -6.43 2.82 -2.25
CA ASN A 8 -7.63 2.86 -1.41
C ASN A 8 -7.84 1.59 -0.56
N GLN A 9 -7.02 0.55 -0.71
CA GLN A 9 -7.10 -0.72 0.00
C GLN A 9 -5.71 -1.12 0.51
N SER A 10 -5.11 -0.29 1.36
CA SER A 10 -3.74 -0.49 1.85
C SER A 10 -3.70 -0.84 3.34
N LEU A 11 -2.86 -1.81 3.70
CA LEU A 11 -2.49 -2.12 5.08
C LEU A 11 -1.12 -1.50 5.40
N TYR A 12 -1.05 -0.70 6.46
CA TYR A 12 0.17 -0.06 6.92
C TYR A 12 0.53 -0.48 8.35
N ALA A 13 1.82 -0.72 8.61
CA ALA A 13 2.35 -0.87 9.95
C ALA A 13 3.70 -0.14 10.10
N SER A 14 3.90 0.55 11.23
CA SER A 14 5.21 1.09 11.61
C SER A 14 6.17 -0.02 12.09
N GLY A 15 5.63 -1.11 12.63
CA GLY A 15 6.37 -2.30 13.02
C GLY A 15 6.30 -3.38 11.94
N TYR A 16 5.82 -4.56 12.35
CA TYR A 16 5.80 -5.80 11.58
C TYR A 16 4.39 -6.20 11.11
N ILE A 17 4.33 -7.01 10.05
CA ILE A 17 3.11 -7.70 9.57
C ILE A 17 3.42 -9.19 9.38
N THR A 18 2.60 -10.14 9.87
CA THR A 18 2.86 -11.60 9.73
C THR A 18 1.55 -12.39 9.55
N MET A 19 1.37 -13.25 8.53
CA MET A 19 0.07 -13.95 8.30
C MET A 19 0.05 -15.31 7.55
N GLY A 20 -0.71 -16.26 8.12
CA GLY A 20 -1.51 -17.34 7.50
C GLY A 20 -2.00 -18.33 8.56
N ALA A 21 -2.71 -19.44 8.30
CA ALA A 21 -3.15 -20.09 7.06
C ALA A 21 -4.44 -19.49 6.44
N ARG A 22 -4.55 -19.48 5.10
CA ARG A 22 -5.64 -18.96 4.23
C ARG A 22 -5.71 -17.43 4.06
N THR A 23 -4.58 -16.76 3.89
CA THR A 23 -4.57 -15.28 3.82
C THR A 23 -5.05 -14.73 2.49
N THR A 24 -5.89 -13.69 2.49
CA THR A 24 -6.19 -12.87 1.30
C THR A 24 -6.23 -11.39 1.70
N VAL A 25 -5.44 -10.54 1.05
CA VAL A 25 -5.43 -9.08 1.19
C VAL A 25 -5.82 -8.46 -0.14
N GLY A 26 -6.86 -7.63 -0.17
CA GLY A 26 -7.41 -7.07 -1.42
C GLY A 26 -6.50 -6.06 -2.12
N GLY A 27 -5.64 -5.37 -1.38
CA GLY A 27 -4.74 -4.35 -1.94
C GLY A 27 -3.32 -4.43 -1.43
N ASN A 28 -2.72 -3.26 -1.18
CA ASN A 28 -1.30 -3.13 -0.89
C ASN A 28 -0.97 -3.43 0.58
N ILE A 29 0.27 -3.85 0.83
CA ILE A 29 0.79 -4.04 2.19
C ILE A 29 2.12 -3.30 2.32
N GLN A 30 2.24 -2.46 3.35
CA GLN A 30 3.46 -1.73 3.65
C GLN A 30 3.82 -1.82 5.15
N SER A 31 5.09 -2.11 5.44
CA SER A 31 5.63 -2.17 6.80
C SER A 31 6.98 -1.45 6.84
N ALA A 32 7.23 -0.62 7.86
CA ALA A 32 8.56 -0.01 7.99
C ALA A 32 9.65 -1.02 8.41
N THR A 33 9.25 -2.17 8.98
CA THR A 33 10.17 -3.28 9.25
C THR A 33 9.89 -4.47 8.32
N ALA A 34 9.42 -5.62 8.82
CA ALA A 34 9.30 -6.85 8.07
C ALA A 34 7.86 -7.33 7.86
N ILE A 35 7.64 -8.01 6.74
CA ILE A 35 6.37 -8.66 6.34
C ILE A 35 6.63 -10.15 6.12
N THR A 36 5.79 -11.03 6.67
CA THR A 36 5.90 -12.51 6.53
C THR A 36 4.54 -13.14 6.22
N LEU A 37 4.27 -13.86 5.12
CA LEU A 37 2.97 -14.56 4.92
C LEU A 37 3.02 -16.01 4.36
N ALA A 38 2.40 -16.94 5.10
CA ALA A 38 2.30 -18.39 4.91
C ALA A 38 1.21 -18.91 5.88
N ALA A 39 0.32 -19.87 5.65
CA ALA A 39 -0.01 -20.66 4.47
C ALA A 39 -1.22 -20.09 3.69
N ASN A 40 -1.41 -20.46 2.43
CA ASN A 40 -2.46 -20.05 1.48
C ASN A 40 -2.66 -18.54 1.26
N ALA A 41 -1.56 -17.77 1.21
CA ALA A 41 -1.64 -16.31 1.10
C ALA A 41 -1.92 -15.79 -0.33
N ILE A 42 -2.73 -14.74 -0.49
CA ILE A 42 -2.97 -14.03 -1.75
C ILE A 42 -3.00 -12.52 -1.47
N VAL A 43 -2.20 -11.73 -2.15
CA VAL A 43 -2.16 -10.27 -2.05
C VAL A 43 -2.56 -9.68 -3.40
N GLY A 44 -3.63 -8.88 -3.40
CA GLY A 44 -4.17 -8.23 -4.59
C GLY A 44 -3.28 -7.10 -5.11
N GLY A 45 -2.51 -6.45 -4.23
CA GLY A 45 -1.56 -5.40 -4.57
C GLY A 45 -0.09 -5.78 -4.39
N SER A 46 0.73 -4.76 -4.14
CA SER A 46 2.17 -4.87 -3.90
C SER A 46 2.50 -5.05 -2.42
N VAL A 47 3.68 -5.61 -2.14
CA VAL A 47 4.22 -5.81 -0.79
C VAL A 47 5.51 -5.01 -0.64
N GLU A 48 5.55 -4.08 0.32
CA GLU A 48 6.70 -3.20 0.58
C GLU A 48 7.14 -3.28 2.05
N ALA A 49 8.35 -3.74 2.30
CA ALA A 49 8.91 -3.83 3.65
C ALA A 49 10.22 -3.05 3.74
N GLY A 50 10.39 -2.25 4.80
CA GLY A 50 11.64 -1.52 5.05
C GLY A 50 12.83 -2.43 5.39
N THR A 51 12.60 -3.67 5.80
CA THR A 51 13.67 -4.65 6.04
C THR A 51 13.49 -5.95 5.26
N ALA A 52 12.50 -6.77 5.59
CA ALA A 52 12.39 -8.12 5.02
C ALA A 52 10.97 -8.48 4.54
N VAL A 53 10.89 -9.22 3.45
CA VAL A 53 9.66 -9.88 2.97
C VAL A 53 9.90 -11.39 2.93
N THR A 54 9.00 -12.17 3.53
CA THR A 54 9.04 -13.65 3.50
C THR A 54 7.68 -14.23 3.05
N LEU A 55 7.57 -15.12 2.05
CA LEU A 55 6.26 -15.69 1.63
C LEU A 55 6.22 -17.17 1.18
N GLY A 56 5.35 -17.96 1.83
CA GLY A 56 4.82 -19.26 1.38
C GLY A 56 4.60 -20.23 2.56
N ALA A 57 3.54 -21.06 2.68
CA ALA A 57 2.87 -21.87 1.66
C ALA A 57 1.69 -21.19 0.90
N ALA A 58 1.41 -21.63 -0.33
CA ALA A 58 0.45 -21.15 -1.34
C ALA A 58 0.33 -19.61 -1.55
N ALA A 59 1.47 -18.90 -1.51
CA ALA A 59 1.55 -17.45 -1.71
C ALA A 59 1.28 -16.98 -3.17
N GLY A 60 0.45 -15.95 -3.35
CA GLY A 60 0.26 -15.22 -4.61
C GLY A 60 0.36 -13.71 -4.38
N VAL A 61 1.02 -12.99 -5.28
CA VAL A 61 1.09 -11.53 -5.26
C VAL A 61 0.78 -11.00 -6.66
N ASN A 62 -0.30 -10.24 -6.78
CA ASN A 62 -0.69 -9.62 -8.05
C ASN A 62 0.16 -8.40 -8.40
N GLY A 63 0.78 -7.75 -7.41
CA GLY A 63 1.72 -6.66 -7.61
C GLY A 63 3.19 -7.09 -7.56
N SER A 64 4.03 -6.14 -7.15
CA SER A 64 5.48 -6.31 -6.98
C SER A 64 5.87 -6.47 -5.52
N ILE A 65 7.07 -7.00 -5.26
CA ILE A 65 7.66 -7.13 -3.93
C ILE A 65 8.90 -6.23 -3.83
N GLN A 66 8.96 -5.39 -2.80
CA GLN A 66 10.14 -4.57 -2.46
C GLN A 66 10.53 -4.83 -1.00
N ALA A 67 11.80 -5.18 -0.79
CA ALA A 67 12.39 -5.37 0.53
C ALA A 67 13.63 -4.49 0.70
N GLY A 68 13.66 -3.69 1.78
CA GLY A 68 14.78 -2.82 2.10
C GLY A 68 16.07 -3.55 2.48
N SER A 69 16.02 -4.87 2.68
CA SER A 69 17.16 -5.77 2.78
C SER A 69 16.90 -7.10 2.05
N THR A 70 16.05 -7.97 2.59
CA THR A 70 15.95 -9.38 2.15
C THR A 70 14.55 -9.77 1.68
N ALA A 71 14.44 -10.43 0.54
CA ALA A 71 13.22 -11.09 0.06
C ALA A 71 13.41 -12.62 0.05
N THR A 72 12.51 -13.39 0.66
CA THR A 72 12.54 -14.86 0.71
C THR A 72 11.19 -15.47 0.33
N LEU A 73 11.13 -16.37 -0.66
CA LEU A 73 9.86 -16.94 -1.16
C LEU A 73 9.88 -18.48 -1.28
N GLY A 74 8.73 -19.13 -0.99
CA GLY A 74 8.39 -20.55 -1.21
C GLY A 74 7.49 -21.11 -0.09
N ALA A 75 6.48 -21.97 -0.27
CA ALA A 75 5.80 -22.58 -1.44
C ALA A 75 4.44 -21.88 -1.74
N ALA A 76 3.60 -22.19 -2.73
CA ALA A 76 3.79 -22.19 -4.17
C ALA A 76 3.75 -20.75 -4.69
N ALA A 77 4.86 -20.03 -4.55
CA ALA A 77 4.90 -18.60 -4.76
C ALA A 77 4.78 -18.20 -6.24
N ALA A 78 3.81 -17.32 -6.53
CA ALA A 78 3.65 -16.68 -7.84
C ALA A 78 3.57 -15.16 -7.65
N VAL A 79 4.38 -14.42 -8.42
CA VAL A 79 4.40 -12.95 -8.41
C VAL A 79 4.21 -12.44 -9.83
N LYS A 80 3.17 -11.62 -10.05
CA LYS A 80 2.91 -11.02 -11.37
C LYS A 80 3.80 -9.82 -11.66
N GLY A 81 4.25 -9.12 -10.63
CA GLY A 81 5.20 -8.03 -10.74
C GLY A 81 6.66 -8.47 -10.63
N SER A 82 7.52 -7.52 -10.29
CA SER A 82 8.94 -7.74 -10.05
C SER A 82 9.24 -7.94 -8.56
N ILE A 83 10.37 -8.56 -8.26
CA ILE A 83 10.93 -8.68 -6.92
C ILE A 83 12.23 -7.89 -6.85
N LYS A 84 12.34 -7.03 -5.83
CA LYS A 84 13.52 -6.21 -5.58
C LYS A 84 13.92 -6.24 -4.12
N ALA A 85 15.18 -6.56 -3.86
CA ALA A 85 15.77 -6.58 -2.53
C ALA A 85 17.08 -5.78 -2.52
N ASN A 86 17.33 -4.97 -1.48
CA ASN A 86 18.58 -4.19 -1.46
C ASN A 86 19.82 -5.03 -1.16
N THR A 87 19.68 -6.22 -0.57
CA THR A 87 20.81 -7.11 -0.27
C THR A 87 20.61 -8.47 -0.92
N THR A 88 19.59 -9.22 -0.51
CA THR A 88 19.45 -10.64 -0.82
C THR A 88 18.05 -10.99 -1.31
N ALA A 89 17.96 -11.74 -2.40
CA ALA A 89 16.73 -12.40 -2.82
C ALA A 89 16.93 -13.92 -2.87
N THR A 90 16.10 -14.66 -2.15
CA THR A 90 16.14 -16.13 -2.06
C THR A 90 14.80 -16.71 -2.49
N LEU A 91 14.82 -17.54 -3.53
CA LEU A 91 13.65 -18.26 -4.03
C LEU A 91 13.80 -19.75 -3.78
N GLY A 92 12.79 -20.36 -3.17
CA GLY A 92 12.64 -21.81 -3.06
C GLY A 92 12.35 -22.46 -4.43
N ALA A 93 12.12 -23.76 -4.41
CA ALA A 93 11.78 -24.50 -5.63
C ALA A 93 10.41 -24.07 -6.20
N SER A 94 10.26 -24.19 -7.53
CA SER A 94 8.97 -24.04 -8.23
C SER A 94 8.29 -22.66 -8.08
N VAL A 95 9.07 -21.60 -7.93
CA VAL A 95 8.58 -20.21 -7.91
C VAL A 95 8.37 -19.68 -9.34
N LYS A 96 7.32 -18.88 -9.56
CA LYS A 96 7.09 -18.15 -10.81
C LYS A 96 7.07 -16.63 -10.58
N ILE A 97 7.82 -15.90 -11.39
CA ILE A 97 7.83 -14.44 -11.43
C ILE A 97 7.60 -14.00 -12.87
N ASP A 98 6.58 -13.18 -13.13
CA ASP A 98 6.34 -12.67 -14.49
C ASP A 98 7.27 -11.47 -14.80
N GLY A 99 7.62 -10.67 -13.78
CA GLY A 99 8.54 -9.54 -13.90
C GLY A 99 10.03 -9.87 -13.69
N GLU A 100 10.79 -8.88 -13.23
CA GLU A 100 12.22 -8.98 -12.95
C GLU A 100 12.51 -9.48 -11.52
N LEU A 101 13.70 -10.03 -11.31
CA LEU A 101 14.25 -10.38 -10.01
C LEU A 101 15.59 -9.66 -9.81
N SER A 102 15.68 -8.82 -8.78
CA SER A 102 16.92 -8.07 -8.51
C SER A 102 17.30 -8.06 -7.04
N ALA A 103 18.60 -8.19 -6.77
CA ALA A 103 19.18 -8.02 -5.44
C ALA A 103 20.46 -7.19 -5.50
N GLY A 104 20.66 -6.29 -4.52
CA GLY A 104 21.88 -5.47 -4.48
C GLY A 104 23.17 -6.27 -4.28
N THR A 105 23.10 -7.49 -3.73
CA THR A 105 24.28 -8.35 -3.54
C THR A 105 24.07 -9.74 -4.11
N THR A 106 23.07 -10.49 -3.61
CA THR A 106 22.96 -11.93 -3.87
C THR A 106 21.56 -12.32 -4.31
N VAL A 107 21.48 -13.05 -5.42
CA VAL A 107 20.29 -13.79 -5.85
C VAL A 107 20.56 -15.29 -5.73
N THR A 108 19.74 -16.00 -4.96
CA THR A 108 19.76 -17.46 -4.85
C THR A 108 18.41 -18.03 -5.31
N ILE A 109 18.45 -18.91 -6.28
CA ILE A 109 17.27 -19.48 -6.93
C ILE A 109 17.30 -21.00 -6.78
N GLY A 110 16.22 -21.58 -6.26
CA GLY A 110 16.03 -23.02 -6.17
C GLY A 110 15.83 -23.70 -7.52
N ALA A 111 15.47 -24.98 -7.50
CA ALA A 111 15.22 -25.73 -8.73
C ALA A 111 13.86 -25.36 -9.36
N THR A 112 13.76 -25.49 -10.68
CA THR A 112 12.50 -25.36 -11.44
C THR A 112 11.83 -23.98 -11.26
N VAL A 113 12.60 -22.90 -11.17
CA VAL A 113 12.06 -21.53 -11.07
C VAL A 113 11.92 -20.92 -12.46
N ALA A 114 10.88 -20.12 -12.67
CA ALA A 114 10.69 -19.35 -13.89
C ALA A 114 10.65 -17.84 -13.60
N VAL A 115 11.45 -17.06 -14.32
CA VAL A 115 11.44 -15.59 -14.28
C VAL A 115 11.28 -15.06 -15.70
N GLY A 116 10.24 -14.26 -15.95
CA GLY A 116 9.99 -13.67 -17.27
C GLY A 116 10.97 -12.56 -17.64
N GLY A 117 11.31 -11.71 -16.66
CA GLY A 117 12.24 -10.61 -16.82
C GLY A 117 13.71 -10.98 -16.55
N ASN A 118 14.52 -9.93 -16.34
CA ASN A 118 15.94 -10.08 -16.01
C ASN A 118 16.14 -10.59 -14.58
N VAL A 119 17.24 -11.31 -14.38
CA VAL A 119 17.79 -11.62 -13.05
C VAL A 119 19.07 -10.84 -12.85
N LEU A 120 19.12 -9.99 -11.82
CA LEU A 120 20.27 -9.14 -11.54
C LEU A 120 20.75 -9.28 -10.09
N ALA A 121 22.05 -9.47 -9.91
CA ALA A 121 22.69 -9.37 -8.61
C ALA A 121 23.94 -8.49 -8.66
N GLY A 122 24.11 -7.60 -7.69
CA GLY A 122 25.32 -6.76 -7.61
C GLY A 122 26.60 -7.55 -7.34
N SER A 123 26.52 -8.82 -6.94
CA SER A 123 27.68 -9.70 -6.81
C SER A 123 27.40 -11.11 -7.34
N THR A 124 26.48 -11.84 -6.72
CA THR A 124 26.37 -13.29 -6.96
C THR A 124 24.98 -13.70 -7.42
N VAL A 125 24.91 -14.48 -8.51
CA VAL A 125 23.71 -15.22 -8.90
C VAL A 125 23.99 -16.72 -8.79
N THR A 126 23.17 -17.44 -8.02
CA THR A 126 23.17 -18.91 -7.95
C THR A 126 21.81 -19.45 -8.39
N VAL A 127 21.82 -20.41 -9.31
CA VAL A 127 20.61 -20.95 -9.92
C VAL A 127 20.57 -22.48 -9.82
N GLY A 128 19.50 -23.00 -9.23
CA GLY A 128 19.20 -24.42 -9.16
C GLY A 128 18.77 -25.00 -10.51
N ALA A 129 18.86 -26.33 -10.62
CA ALA A 129 18.62 -27.05 -11.87
C ALA A 129 17.24 -26.77 -12.50
N SER A 130 17.17 -26.91 -13.83
CA SER A 130 15.92 -26.85 -14.62
C SER A 130 15.12 -25.54 -14.50
N SER A 131 15.78 -24.42 -14.15
CA SER A 131 15.14 -23.09 -14.12
C SER A 131 15.14 -22.44 -15.50
N LEU A 132 14.15 -21.59 -15.77
CA LEU A 132 13.95 -20.91 -17.06
C LEU A 132 13.90 -19.39 -16.90
N PHE A 133 14.67 -18.68 -17.71
CA PHE A 133 14.76 -17.22 -17.69
C PHE A 133 14.41 -16.66 -19.07
N GLY A 134 13.37 -15.82 -19.11
CA GLY A 134 12.90 -15.17 -20.33
C GLY A 134 13.82 -14.05 -20.82
N SER A 135 14.75 -13.58 -19.98
CA SER A 135 15.68 -12.50 -20.31
C SER A 135 17.10 -12.80 -19.79
N ASN A 136 17.89 -11.76 -19.48
CA ASN A 136 19.29 -11.91 -19.07
C ASN A 136 19.43 -12.39 -17.63
N VAL A 137 20.54 -13.05 -17.34
CA VAL A 137 21.02 -13.35 -15.99
C VAL A 137 22.37 -12.67 -15.80
N ASP A 138 22.44 -11.76 -14.83
CA ASP A 138 23.54 -10.80 -14.72
C ASP A 138 24.04 -10.72 -13.27
N ALA A 139 25.33 -10.98 -13.07
CA ALA A 139 25.99 -10.92 -11.78
C ALA A 139 27.22 -10.00 -11.82
N GLY A 140 27.37 -9.17 -10.79
CA GLY A 140 28.52 -8.29 -10.64
C GLY A 140 29.86 -9.00 -10.51
N THR A 141 29.89 -10.25 -10.03
CA THR A 141 31.10 -11.07 -9.93
C THR A 141 30.87 -12.49 -10.40
N THR A 142 29.98 -13.24 -9.73
CA THR A 142 29.94 -14.70 -9.84
C THR A 142 28.58 -15.21 -10.29
N THR A 143 28.59 -16.15 -11.24
CA THR A 143 27.41 -16.93 -11.63
C THR A 143 27.65 -18.40 -11.36
N THR A 144 26.68 -19.08 -10.75
CA THR A 144 26.66 -20.54 -10.59
C THR A 144 25.36 -21.07 -11.16
N ILE A 145 25.43 -21.90 -12.19
CA ILE A 145 24.27 -22.35 -12.97
C ILE A 145 24.14 -23.86 -12.89
N GLY A 146 22.99 -24.31 -12.38
CA GLY A 146 22.64 -25.73 -12.29
C GLY A 146 22.34 -26.37 -13.65
N ALA A 147 22.32 -27.70 -13.67
CA ALA A 147 22.04 -28.47 -14.87
C ALA A 147 20.66 -28.16 -15.47
N GLY A 148 20.59 -28.07 -16.81
CA GLY A 148 19.34 -27.88 -17.54
C GLY A 148 18.70 -26.49 -17.39
N VAL A 149 19.44 -25.50 -16.88
CA VAL A 149 18.96 -24.11 -16.84
C VAL A 149 18.90 -23.54 -18.26
N GLY A 150 17.73 -23.01 -18.64
CA GLY A 150 17.52 -22.31 -19.90
C GLY A 150 17.49 -20.81 -19.70
N ILE A 151 18.37 -20.08 -20.40
CA ILE A 151 18.40 -18.61 -20.41
C ILE A 151 18.19 -18.18 -21.86
N VAL A 152 17.09 -17.46 -22.12
CA VAL A 152 16.81 -16.90 -23.46
C VAL A 152 17.76 -15.75 -23.78
N GLY A 153 18.05 -14.93 -22.77
CA GLY A 153 18.99 -13.81 -22.88
C GLY A 153 20.45 -14.22 -22.67
N LYS A 154 21.26 -13.25 -22.25
CA LYS A 154 22.68 -13.44 -21.97
C LYS A 154 22.92 -13.80 -20.50
N LEU A 155 23.82 -14.76 -20.27
CA LEU A 155 24.48 -14.96 -18.99
C LEU A 155 25.72 -14.07 -18.89
N THR A 156 25.79 -13.22 -17.87
CA THR A 156 26.93 -12.33 -17.62
C THR A 156 27.44 -12.49 -16.19
N ALA A 157 28.75 -12.67 -16.06
CA ALA A 157 29.51 -12.54 -14.82
C ALA A 157 30.45 -11.32 -14.94
N ASN A 158 30.90 -10.77 -13.81
CA ASN A 158 31.75 -9.57 -13.76
C ASN A 158 31.12 -8.33 -14.40
N SER A 159 29.81 -8.15 -14.19
CA SER A 159 29.06 -7.03 -14.74
C SER A 159 29.32 -5.72 -13.99
N LEU A 160 29.32 -4.62 -14.74
CA LEU A 160 29.40 -3.25 -14.18
C LEU A 160 28.01 -2.62 -13.99
N LYS A 161 26.92 -3.38 -14.18
CA LYS A 161 25.57 -2.85 -13.98
C LYS A 161 25.33 -2.56 -12.51
N VAL A 162 24.86 -1.35 -12.24
CA VAL A 162 24.44 -0.94 -10.91
C VAL A 162 23.00 -1.42 -10.69
N VAL A 163 22.79 -2.24 -9.67
CA VAL A 163 21.45 -2.61 -9.21
C VAL A 163 20.90 -1.44 -8.39
N ALA A 164 19.85 -0.80 -8.90
CA ALA A 164 19.22 0.31 -8.18
C ALA A 164 18.65 -0.17 -6.84
N LEU A 165 18.73 0.64 -5.79
CA LEU A 165 18.10 0.33 -4.49
C LEU A 165 16.59 0.60 -4.50
N THR A 166 15.84 -0.08 -3.63
CA THR A 166 14.44 0.26 -3.37
C THR A 166 14.37 1.66 -2.75
N PRO A 167 13.30 2.42 -3.00
CA PRO A 167 13.02 3.61 -2.21
C PRO A 167 12.99 3.27 -0.71
N ILE A 168 13.34 4.25 0.13
CA ILE A 168 13.15 4.12 1.57
C ILE A 168 11.64 4.05 1.84
N ILE A 169 11.23 2.98 2.50
CA ILE A 169 9.84 2.85 2.96
C ILE A 169 9.68 3.71 4.19
N THR A 170 9.04 4.88 4.04
CA THR A 170 8.70 5.77 5.14
C THR A 170 7.44 5.29 5.84
N ASN A 171 7.43 5.39 7.17
CA ASN A 171 6.21 5.12 7.91
C ASN A 171 5.15 6.18 7.57
N GLN A 172 3.87 5.81 7.68
CA GLN A 172 2.75 6.73 7.46
C GLN A 172 2.30 7.42 8.76
N GLU A 173 3.10 7.35 9.83
CA GLU A 173 2.69 7.80 11.16
C GLU A 173 2.42 9.31 11.19
N ALA A 174 3.30 10.13 10.58
CA ALA A 174 3.09 11.57 10.52
C ALA A 174 1.81 11.93 9.73
N LEU A 175 1.58 11.27 8.60
CA LEU A 175 0.37 11.48 7.80
C LEU A 175 -0.89 11.05 8.55
N ILE A 176 -0.88 9.84 9.13
CA ILE A 176 -2.01 9.31 9.91
C ILE A 176 -2.28 10.22 11.12
N THR A 177 -1.23 10.65 11.82
CA THR A 177 -1.34 11.55 12.97
C THR A 177 -1.88 12.90 12.55
N SER A 178 -1.41 13.46 11.43
CA SER A 178 -1.93 14.71 10.87
C SER A 178 -3.40 14.58 10.52
N VAL A 179 -3.80 13.54 9.79
CA VAL A 179 -5.21 13.33 9.43
C VAL A 179 -6.09 13.11 10.67
N GLN A 180 -5.60 12.36 11.65
CA GLN A 180 -6.29 12.20 12.93
C GLN A 180 -6.41 13.52 13.68
N GLN A 181 -5.37 14.36 13.63
CA GLN A 181 -5.36 15.67 14.25
C GLN A 181 -6.30 16.62 13.51
N ASP A 182 -6.29 16.64 12.18
CA ASP A 182 -7.25 17.39 11.35
C ASP A 182 -8.68 16.98 11.71
N ILE A 183 -8.98 15.67 11.79
CA ILE A 183 -10.29 15.15 12.21
C ILE A 183 -10.64 15.59 13.65
N LYS A 184 -9.67 15.64 14.57
CA LYS A 184 -9.89 16.12 15.94
C LYS A 184 -10.09 17.63 16.01
N ASP A 185 -9.35 18.37 15.21
CA ASP A 185 -9.37 19.84 15.10
C ASP A 185 -10.57 20.33 14.30
N LEU A 186 -11.25 19.44 13.56
CA LEU A 186 -12.63 19.69 13.18
C LEU A 186 -13.50 19.97 14.43
N GLY A 187 -13.06 19.50 15.60
CA GLY A 187 -13.70 19.74 16.89
C GLY A 187 -15.14 19.24 16.92
N THR A 188 -15.93 19.77 17.84
CA THR A 188 -17.37 19.79 17.66
C THR A 188 -17.79 20.98 16.78
N GLY A 189 -16.86 21.82 16.33
CA GLY A 189 -17.25 23.12 15.78
C GLY A 189 -18.04 23.97 16.78
N THR A 190 -18.58 25.10 16.34
CA THR A 190 -19.48 25.93 17.16
C THR A 190 -20.76 25.16 17.46
N GLU A 191 -21.11 25.02 18.74
CA GLU A 191 -22.35 24.34 19.13
C GLU A 191 -23.57 25.13 18.66
N LEU A 192 -24.40 24.47 17.85
CA LEU A 192 -25.75 24.88 17.50
C LEU A 192 -26.68 24.26 18.53
N VAL A 193 -27.08 25.04 19.53
CA VAL A 193 -27.93 24.57 20.63
C VAL A 193 -29.26 24.05 20.08
N SER A 194 -29.44 22.72 20.11
CA SER A 194 -30.56 22.03 19.43
C SER A 194 -31.96 22.52 19.83
N THR A 195 -32.12 23.11 21.01
CA THR A 195 -33.40 23.65 21.49
C THR A 195 -33.73 25.04 20.97
N THR A 196 -32.74 25.81 20.49
CA THR A 196 -32.92 27.22 20.13
C THR A 196 -32.50 27.54 18.70
N PHE A 197 -31.46 26.88 18.19
CA PHE A 197 -30.96 27.11 16.84
C PHE A 197 -31.98 26.66 15.78
N GLY A 198 -32.19 27.48 14.75
CA GLY A 198 -33.12 27.19 13.65
C GLY A 198 -34.59 27.46 13.99
N THR A 199 -34.86 28.03 15.17
CA THR A 199 -36.18 28.60 15.52
C THR A 199 -36.40 29.98 14.90
N ASN A 200 -35.31 30.65 14.48
CA ASN A 200 -35.29 31.91 13.74
C ASN A 200 -34.60 31.73 12.38
N ASP A 201 -34.51 32.81 11.60
CA ASP A 201 -33.59 32.83 10.47
C ASP A 201 -32.17 32.90 11.00
N GLU A 202 -31.33 31.97 10.56
CA GLU A 202 -29.96 31.80 11.04
C GLU A 202 -28.98 32.16 9.92
N THR A 203 -27.81 32.69 10.29
CA THR A 203 -26.70 32.92 9.35
C THR A 203 -25.43 32.35 9.95
N LEU A 204 -24.78 31.47 9.18
CA LEU A 204 -23.53 30.83 9.55
C LEU A 204 -22.44 31.19 8.53
N GLU A 205 -21.30 31.63 9.02
CA GLU A 205 -20.10 31.79 8.20
C GLU A 205 -19.46 30.43 7.92
N ALA A 206 -18.52 30.36 6.98
CA ALA A 206 -17.80 29.11 6.70
C ALA A 206 -17.13 28.59 7.99
N GLY A 207 -17.32 27.30 8.29
CA GLY A 207 -16.86 26.74 9.55
C GLY A 207 -17.43 25.37 9.83
N ILE A 208 -17.19 24.93 11.06
CA ILE A 208 -17.62 23.63 11.56
C ILE A 208 -18.60 23.89 12.68
N TYR A 209 -19.69 23.13 12.68
CA TYR A 209 -20.80 23.28 13.60
C TYR A 209 -21.22 21.91 14.13
N SER A 210 -21.66 21.83 15.39
CA SER A 210 -22.23 20.60 15.94
C SER A 210 -23.59 20.81 16.57
N THR A 211 -24.29 19.70 16.74
CA THR A 211 -25.39 19.62 17.71
C THR A 211 -25.30 18.29 18.45
N VAL A 212 -25.56 18.34 19.76
CA VAL A 212 -25.57 17.15 20.63
C VAL A 212 -26.76 16.23 20.38
N ASN A 213 -27.72 16.63 19.54
CA ASN A 213 -28.93 15.85 19.26
C ASN A 213 -29.40 16.04 17.81
N TYR A 214 -30.32 16.96 17.55
CA TYR A 214 -30.85 17.25 16.22
C TYR A 214 -30.45 18.65 15.74
N LEU A 215 -30.33 18.82 14.43
CA LEU A 215 -30.30 20.12 13.75
C LEU A 215 -31.64 20.31 13.04
N THR A 216 -32.44 21.28 13.49
CA THR A 216 -33.77 21.52 12.92
C THR A 216 -33.89 22.96 12.44
N ILE A 217 -34.28 23.15 11.18
CA ILE A 217 -34.75 24.45 10.69
C ILE A 217 -36.28 24.43 10.70
N ALA A 218 -36.86 25.30 11.53
CA ALA A 218 -38.30 25.36 11.78
C ALA A 218 -39.08 25.87 10.56
N ILE A 219 -40.41 25.73 10.63
CA ILE A 219 -41.32 26.07 9.54
C ILE A 219 -41.12 27.51 9.06
N GLY A 220 -40.91 27.68 7.75
CA GLY A 220 -40.72 28.99 7.13
C GLY A 220 -39.42 29.72 7.49
N LYS A 221 -38.44 29.08 8.15
CA LYS A 221 -37.15 29.68 8.52
C LYS A 221 -36.06 29.40 7.49
N THR A 222 -35.08 30.29 7.43
CA THR A 222 -33.96 30.23 6.50
C THR A 222 -32.64 30.06 7.23
N LEU A 223 -31.88 29.03 6.87
CA LEU A 223 -30.46 28.92 7.20
C LEU A 223 -29.63 29.51 6.05
N THR A 224 -28.92 30.60 6.32
CA THR A 224 -28.00 31.24 5.37
C THR A 224 -26.59 30.78 5.65
N LEU A 225 -25.94 30.22 4.64
CA LEU A 225 -24.52 29.88 4.63
C LEU A 225 -23.79 31.01 3.90
N ASP A 226 -23.17 31.93 4.64
CA ASP A 226 -22.58 33.17 4.12
C ASP A 226 -21.06 33.03 4.01
N GLY A 227 -20.55 32.85 2.79
CA GLY A 227 -19.11 32.74 2.50
C GLY A 227 -18.38 34.08 2.54
N LYS A 228 -19.08 35.19 2.85
CA LYS A 228 -18.55 36.57 2.82
C LYS A 228 -17.94 36.96 1.46
N GLY A 229 -18.48 36.40 0.38
CA GLY A 229 -17.97 36.62 -0.98
C GLY A 229 -16.73 35.81 -1.34
N MET A 230 -16.41 34.77 -0.57
CA MET A 230 -15.37 33.77 -0.86
C MET A 230 -15.97 32.36 -0.87
N ASP A 231 -15.28 31.40 -1.49
CA ASP A 231 -15.65 29.99 -1.40
C ASP A 231 -15.54 29.52 0.06
N GLY A 232 -16.65 29.02 0.60
CA GLY A 232 -16.76 28.55 1.99
C GLY A 232 -17.06 27.06 2.07
N SER A 233 -16.70 26.44 3.20
CA SER A 233 -17.12 25.08 3.55
C SER A 233 -17.84 25.11 4.89
N TRP A 234 -18.97 24.40 4.95
CA TRP A 234 -19.77 24.23 6.17
C TRP A 234 -19.88 22.76 6.48
N ILE A 235 -19.34 22.36 7.64
CA ILE A 235 -19.37 20.98 8.09
C ILE A 235 -20.29 20.92 9.32
N PHE A 236 -21.33 20.10 9.26
CA PHE A 236 -22.28 19.91 10.35
C PHE A 236 -22.10 18.51 10.97
N ASN A 237 -21.61 18.46 12.20
CA ASN A 237 -21.51 17.25 13.01
C ASN A 237 -22.78 17.06 13.84
N ILE A 238 -23.71 16.24 13.36
CA ILE A 238 -25.05 16.09 13.94
C ILE A 238 -25.17 14.69 14.54
N ALA A 239 -25.46 14.62 15.84
CA ALA A 239 -25.50 13.34 16.56
C ALA A 239 -26.64 12.40 16.09
N ASN A 240 -27.82 12.96 15.78
CA ASN A 240 -29.01 12.18 15.40
C ASN A 240 -29.59 12.55 14.04
N TYR A 241 -30.34 13.67 13.94
CA TYR A 241 -31.13 13.98 12.74
C TYR A 241 -30.94 15.42 12.26
N LEU A 242 -30.88 15.58 10.93
CA LEU A 242 -31.03 16.86 10.24
C LEU A 242 -32.46 16.96 9.69
N THR A 243 -33.20 17.99 10.09
CA THR A 243 -34.60 18.17 9.68
C THR A 243 -34.87 19.58 9.16
N PHE A 244 -35.56 19.67 8.02
CA PHE A 244 -36.11 20.90 7.47
C PHE A 244 -37.63 20.81 7.48
N SER A 245 -38.28 21.70 8.23
CA SER A 245 -39.74 21.75 8.30
C SER A 245 -40.35 22.33 7.02
N ALA A 246 -41.68 22.34 6.91
CA ALA A 246 -42.37 22.92 5.76
C ALA A 246 -41.87 24.35 5.46
N ASN A 247 -41.60 24.66 4.20
CA ASN A 247 -41.10 25.96 3.75
C ASN A 247 -39.77 26.43 4.39
N ALA A 248 -39.04 25.57 5.11
CA ALA A 248 -37.67 25.88 5.53
C ALA A 248 -36.74 25.92 4.31
N LYS A 249 -35.73 26.79 4.35
CA LYS A 249 -34.79 26.99 3.25
C LYS A 249 -33.35 26.93 3.75
N VAL A 250 -32.47 26.43 2.90
CA VAL A 250 -31.03 26.66 3.00
C VAL A 250 -30.62 27.49 1.81
N ILE A 251 -29.96 28.61 2.06
CA ILE A 251 -29.41 29.46 1.01
C ILE A 251 -27.90 29.57 1.18
N LEU A 252 -27.18 29.47 0.08
CA LEU A 252 -25.76 29.74 0.01
C LEU A 252 -25.58 31.16 -0.54
N LYS A 253 -24.76 31.97 0.13
CA LYS A 253 -24.54 33.38 -0.20
C LYS A 253 -23.05 33.70 -0.26
#